data_AF-A0AAJ2LSJ6-F1
#
_entry.id   AF-A0AAJ2LSJ6-F1
#
_cell.length_a   1.000
_cell.length_b   1.000
_cell.length_c   1.000
_cell.angle_alpha   90.00
_cell.angle_beta   90.00
_cell.angle_gamma   90.00
#
_symmetry.space_group_name_H-M   'P 1'
#
loop_
_entity.id
_entity.type
_entity.pdbx_description
1 polymer ?
#
loop_
_entity_poly.entity_id
_entity_poly.type
_entity_poly.pdbx_seq_one_letter_code
_entity_poly.pdbx_strand_id
1 'polypeptide(L)' 'VPFTLKDSSLEKTFLQESEAAGLLNLAGHRSVGGMRASIYNAVPLEGVQALVDFMQQFAKKHG' A
#
# COMPACT_ATOMS: atom_id res chain seq x y z
N VAL A 1 -6.81 -1.48 -7.50
CA VAL A 1 -7.71 -1.43 -6.33
C VAL A 1 -7.34 -0.22 -5.48
N PRO A 2 -8.17 0.83 -5.42
CA PRO A 2 -7.97 1.96 -4.53
C PRO A 2 -8.33 1.59 -3.07
N PHE A 3 -7.61 2.15 -2.10
CA PHE A 3 -7.89 2.00 -0.68
C PHE A 3 -7.33 3.19 0.12
N THR A 4 -7.88 3.42 1.31
CA THR A 4 -7.46 4.49 2.21
C THR A 4 -7.16 3.94 3.60
N LEU A 5 -6.35 4.66 4.37
CA LEU A 5 -6.17 4.38 5.79
C LEU A 5 -7.25 5.08 6.60
N LYS A 6 -7.56 4.54 7.78
CA LYS A 6 -8.45 5.21 8.74
C LYS A 6 -7.86 6.52 9.23
N ASP A 7 -6.54 6.54 9.46
CA ASP A 7 -5.78 7.74 9.79
C ASP A 7 -4.96 8.19 8.57
N SER A 8 -5.35 9.31 7.97
CA SER A 8 -4.70 9.85 6.77
C SER A 8 -3.31 10.44 7.05
N SER A 9 -2.97 10.72 8.32
CA SER A 9 -1.63 11.21 8.68
C SER A 9 -0.54 10.14 8.42
N LEU A 10 -0.94 8.87 8.39
CA LEU A 10 -0.06 7.73 8.15
C LEU A 10 0.18 7.43 6.66
N GLU A 11 -0.51 8.09 5.72
CA GLU A 11 -0.38 7.80 4.28
C GLU A 11 1.05 7.98 3.78
N LYS A 12 1.73 9.05 4.21
CA LYS A 12 3.13 9.31 3.83
C LYS A 12 4.05 8.23 4.38
N THR A 13 3.86 7.83 5.63
CA THR A 13 4.64 6.77 6.28
C THR A 13 4.41 5.43 5.59
N PHE A 14 3.17 5.11 5.23
CA PHE A 14 2.82 3.89 4.50
C PHE A 14 3.55 3.81 3.17
N LEU A 15 3.56 4.88 2.37
CA LEU A 15 4.25 4.91 1.09
C LEU A 15 5.77 4.78 1.24
N GLN A 16 6.36 5.41 2.25
CA GLN A 16 7.79 5.30 2.53
C GLN A 16 8.19 3.89 2.97
N GLU A 17 7.42 3.29 3.89
CA GLU A 17 7.67 1.92 4.34
C GLU A 17 7.40 0.88 3.23
N SER A 18 6.39 1.11 2.38
CA SER A 18 6.10 0.21 1.27
C SER A 18 7.20 0.24 0.21
N GLU A 19 7.71 1.42 -0.13
CA GLU A 19 8.86 1.55 -1.03
C GLU A 19 10.10 0.86 -0.46
N ALA A 20 10.38 1.01 0.83
CA ALA A 20 11.47 0.32 1.51
C ALA A 20 11.30 -1.21 1.51
N ALA A 21 10.06 -1.72 1.49
CA ALA A 21 9.72 -3.13 1.36
C ALA A 21 9.70 -3.63 -0.11
N GLY A 22 10.04 -2.78 -1.08
CA GLY A 22 10.00 -3.12 -2.51
C GLY A 22 8.60 -3.09 -3.14
N LEU A 23 7.59 -2.61 -2.41
CA LEU A 23 6.22 -2.43 -2.88
C LEU A 23 6.05 -1.02 -3.46
N LEU A 24 6.41 -0.90 -4.73
CA LEU A 24 6.47 0.37 -5.45
C LEU A 24 5.12 0.77 -6.06
N ASN A 25 4.99 2.06 -6.40
CA ASN A 25 3.87 2.61 -7.17
C ASN A 25 2.49 2.46 -6.52
N LEU A 26 2.42 2.47 -5.19
CA LEU A 26 1.16 2.40 -4.44
C LEU A 26 0.48 3.76 -4.22
N ALA A 27 1.12 4.88 -4.57
CA ALA A 27 0.52 6.20 -4.43
C ALA A 27 -0.79 6.32 -5.25
N GLY A 28 -1.85 6.76 -4.57
CA GLY A 28 -3.15 6.98 -5.19
C GLY A 28 -3.15 8.15 -6.18
N HIS A 29 -4.24 8.30 -6.93
CA HIS A 29 -4.38 9.45 -7.83
C HIS A 29 -4.54 10.74 -7.04
N ARG A 30 -3.87 11.82 -7.47
CA ARG A 30 -3.89 13.16 -6.84
C ARG A 30 -5.27 13.72 -6.49
N SER A 31 -6.33 13.31 -7.21
CA SER A 31 -7.69 13.79 -6.97
C SER A 31 -8.43 13.04 -5.86
N VAL A 32 -7.98 11.83 -5.51
CA VAL A 32 -8.65 10.94 -4.55
C VAL A 32 -7.80 10.75 -3.29
N GLY A 33 -6.48 10.94 -3.38
CA GLY A 33 -5.55 10.68 -2.28
C GLY A 33 -5.39 9.18 -2.01
N GLY A 34 -4.89 8.83 -0.82
CA GLY A 34 -4.73 7.45 -0.40
C GLY A 34 -3.79 6.64 -1.28
N MET A 35 -4.11 5.34 -1.41
CA MET A 35 -3.29 4.37 -2.11
C MET A 35 -4.06 3.60 -3.18
N ARG A 36 -3.33 3.06 -4.15
CA ARG A 36 -3.89 2.22 -5.20
C ARG A 36 -2.92 1.11 -5.58
N ALA A 37 -3.33 -0.13 -5.36
CA ALA A 37 -2.60 -1.31 -5.85
C ALA A 37 -3.06 -1.67 -7.27
N SER A 38 -2.17 -1.59 -8.25
CA SER A 38 -2.47 -1.98 -9.64
C SER A 38 -2.10 -3.45 -9.88
N ILE A 39 -3.10 -4.34 -9.87
CA ILE A 39 -2.95 -5.80 -9.96
C ILE A 39 -3.32 -6.32 -11.35
N TYR A 40 -2.49 -6.02 -12.36
CA TYR A 40 -2.67 -6.52 -13.72
C TYR A 40 -2.27 -8.00 -13.85
N ASN A 41 -2.55 -8.62 -14.99
CA ASN A 41 -2.19 -10.02 -15.26
C ASN A 41 -0.70 -10.36 -15.05
N ALA A 42 0.19 -9.37 -15.19
CA ALA A 42 1.63 -9.53 -14.98
C ALA A 42 2.05 -9.50 -13.50
N VAL A 43 1.13 -9.20 -12.58
CA VAL A 43 1.40 -9.21 -11.15
C VAL A 43 1.19 -10.63 -10.62
N PRO A 44 2.24 -11.30 -10.13
CA PRO A 44 2.13 -12.65 -9.60
C PRO A 44 1.42 -12.64 -8.24
N LEU A 45 0.86 -13.78 -7.85
CA LEU A 45 0.14 -13.94 -6.57
C LEU A 45 1.03 -13.58 -5.38
N GLU A 46 2.31 -13.92 -5.45
CA GLU A 46 3.32 -13.64 -4.44
C GLU A 46 3.48 -12.13 -4.20
N GLY A 47 3.35 -11.31 -5.25
CA GLY A 47 3.38 -9.86 -5.13
C GLY A 47 2.15 -9.32 -4.38
N VAL A 48 0.98 -9.92 -4.61
CA VAL A 48 -0.24 -9.59 -3.87
C VAL A 48 -0.13 -10.04 -2.41
N GLN A 49 0.42 -11.23 -2.16
CA GLN A 49 0.63 -11.74 -0.80
C GLN A 49 1.60 -10.85 -0.02
N ALA A 50 2.72 -10.43 -0.63
CA ALA A 50 3.66 -9.50 -0.02
C ALA A 50 3.00 -8.17 0.36
N LEU A 51 2.11 -7.65 -0.48
CA LEU A 51 1.33 -6.45 -0.17
C LEU A 51 0.39 -6.67 1.03
N VAL A 52 -0.32 -7.81 1.07
CA VAL A 52 -1.22 -8.13 2.19
C VAL A 52 -0.45 -8.26 3.50
N ASP A 53 0.67 -8.98 3.48
CA ASP A 53 1.51 -9.19 4.67
C ASP A 53 2.08 -7.86 5.18
N PHE A 54 2.53 -6.99 4.27
CA PHE A 54 2.94 -5.63 4.60
C PHE A 54 1.80 -4.82 5.23
N MET A 55 0.59 -4.84 4.66
CA MET A 55 -0.56 -4.12 5.21
C MET A 55 -0.91 -4.59 6.63
N GLN A 56 -0.84 -5.90 6.89
CA GLN A 56 -1.07 -6.45 8.23
C GLN A 56 0.01 -6.02 9.22
N GLN A 57 1.29 -6.02 8.82
CA GLN A 57 2.38 -5.57 9.68
C GLN A 57 2.28 -4.07 9.97
N PHE A 58 1.97 -3.26 8.96
CA PHE A 58 1.76 -1.82 9.11
C PHE A 58 0.62 -1.52 10.09
N ALA A 59 -0.51 -2.21 9.95
CA ALA A 59 -1.65 -2.06 10.85
C ALA A 59 -1.33 -2.48 12.29
N LYS A 60 -0.50 -3.52 12.51
CA LYS A 60 -0.05 -3.91 13.86
C LYS A 60 0.90 -2.90 14.50
N LYS A 61 1.68 -2.19 13.69
CA LYS A 61 2.69 -1.22 14.16
C LYS A 61 2.10 0.15 14.46
N HIS A 62 1.10 0.57 13.68
CA HIS A 62 0.56 1.94 13.70
C HIS A 62 -0.94 2.03 14.04
N GLY A 63 -1.63 0.90 14.25
CA GLY A 63 -3.05 0.83 14.63
C GLY A 63 -3.27 0.63 16.11
#